data_AF-A0A9E4WSE5-F1
#
_entry.id   AF-A0A9E4WSE5-F1
#
_cell.length_a   1.000
_cell.length_b   1.000
_cell.length_c   1.000
_cell.angle_alpha   90.00
_cell.angle_beta   90.00
_cell.angle_gamma   90.00
#
_symmetry.space_group_name_H-M   'P 1'
#
loop_
_entity.id
_entity.type
_entity.pdbx_description
1 polymer ?
#
loop_
_entity_poly.entity_id
_entity_poly.type
_entity_poly.pdbx_seq_one_letter_code
_entity_poly.pdbx_strand_id
1 'polypeptide(L)' 'MVARPQVKVTIAGGETQEGIAVDADSDGSLIIQRDDGSNMRVEAGEVTLRDE' A
#
# COMPACT_ATOMS: atom_id res chain seq x y z
N MET A 1 -12.01 -3.26 -15.55
CA MET A 1 -11.43 -2.15 -14.77
C MET A 1 -10.77 -2.78 -13.55
N VAL A 2 -9.46 -2.61 -13.38
CA VAL A 2 -8.77 -3.11 -12.18
C VAL A 2 -8.98 -2.08 -11.08
N ALA A 3 -9.50 -2.50 -9.93
CA ALA A 3 -9.68 -1.62 -8.79
C ALA A 3 -8.31 -1.14 -8.26
N ARG A 4 -8.20 0.15 -7.97
CA ARG A 4 -7.01 0.79 -7.41
C ARG A 4 -7.41 1.43 -6.08
N PRO A 5 -7.59 0.63 -5.02
CA PRO A 5 -8.11 1.14 -3.76
C PRO A 5 -7.07 2.02 -3.06
N GLN A 6 -7.56 3.07 -2.42
CA GLN A 6 -6.76 3.81 -1.44
C GLN A 6 -6.58 2.93 -0.20
N VAL A 7 -5.35 2.81 0.26
CA VAL A 7 -5.00 1.99 1.42
C VAL A 7 -4.21 2.79 2.44
N LYS A 8 -4.40 2.44 3.70
CA LYS A 8 -3.50 2.78 4.80
C LYS A 8 -2.78 1.51 5.23
N VAL A 9 -1.46 1.57 5.31
CA VAL A 9 -0.60 0.47 5.74
C VAL A 9 0.06 0.84 7.05
N THR A 10 -0.07 0.02 8.09
CA THR A 10 0.67 0.17 9.35
C THR A 10 1.83 -0.83 9.36
N ILE A 11 3.06 -0.34 9.37
CA ILE A 11 4.28 -1.16 9.38
C ILE A 11 4.82 -1.37 10.80
N ALA A 12 5.86 -2.19 10.92
CA ALA A 12 6.54 -2.40 12.20
C ALA A 12 7.00 -1.06 12.82
N GLY A 13 6.74 -0.89 14.11
CA GLY A 13 6.98 0.38 14.81
C GLY A 13 5.77 1.31 14.86
N GLY A 14 4.65 0.94 14.24
CA GLY A 14 3.39 1.71 14.30
C GLY A 14 3.35 2.90 13.33
N GLU A 15 4.37 3.06 12.49
CA GLU A 15 4.35 4.04 11.41
C GLU A 15 3.30 3.67 10.37
N THR A 16 2.61 4.68 9.86
CA THR A 16 1.55 4.49 8.87
C THR A 16 1.89 5.15 7.57
N GLN A 17 1.69 4.44 6.47
CA GLN A 17 1.87 4.92 5.10
C GLN A 17 0.55 4.86 4.34
N GLU A 18 0.33 5.83 3.46
CA GLU A 18 -0.88 5.91 2.65
C GLU A 18 -0.53 5.92 1.16
N GLY A 19 -1.42 5.37 0.35
CA GLY A 19 -1.24 5.35 -1.09
C GLY A 19 -2.29 4.50 -1.79
N ILE A 20 -2.11 4.36 -3.09
CA ILE A 20 -2.94 3.51 -3.94
C ILE A 20 -2.28 2.14 -4.04
N ALA A 21 -3.00 1.07 -3.72
CA ALA A 21 -2.52 -0.28 -3.99
C ALA A 21 -2.52 -0.52 -5.51
N VAL A 22 -1.34 -0.77 -6.08
CA VAL A 22 -1.17 -0.90 -7.54
C VAL A 22 -0.84 -2.31 -7.99
N ASP A 23 -0.12 -3.09 -7.17
CA ASP A 23 0.24 -4.48 -7.47
C ASP A 23 0.79 -5.21 -6.23
N ALA A 24 1.11 -6.49 -6.39
CA ALA A 24 2.04 -7.22 -5.53
C ALA A 24 3.21 -7.77 -6.35
N ASP A 25 4.42 -7.71 -5.83
CA ASP A 25 5.60 -8.26 -6.52
C ASP A 25 5.68 -9.79 -6.43
N SER A 26 6.70 -10.38 -7.06
CA SER A 26 6.89 -11.84 -7.11
C SER A 26 7.12 -12.49 -5.75
N ASP A 27 7.54 -11.70 -4.75
CA ASP A 27 7.75 -12.18 -3.38
C ASP A 27 6.49 -12.01 -2.52
N GLY A 28 5.39 -11.51 -3.11
CA GLY A 28 4.13 -11.25 -2.44
C GLY A 28 4.09 -9.94 -1.66
N SER A 29 5.07 -9.06 -1.86
CA SER A 29 5.08 -7.74 -1.20
C SER A 29 4.10 -6.80 -1.89
N LEU A 30 3.32 -6.05 -1.11
CA LEU A 30 2.40 -5.05 -1.65
C LEU A 30 3.18 -3.86 -2.20
N ILE A 31 2.80 -3.39 -3.39
CA ILE A 31 3.29 -2.15 -3.98
C ILE A 31 2.20 -1.09 -3.84
N ILE A 32 2.53 0.00 -3.15
CA ILE A 32 1.67 1.19 -3.08
C ILE A 32 2.31 2.34 -3.85
N GLN A 33 1.52 3.10 -4.59
CA GLN A 33 1.92 4.39 -5.17
C GLN A 33 1.52 5.51 -4.20
N ARG A 34 2.50 6.31 -3.80
CA ARG A 34 2.30 7.48 -2.93
C ARG A 34 1.83 8.69 -3.74
N ASP A 35 1.42 9.73 -3.03
CA ASP A 35 0.94 11.00 -3.61
C ASP A 35 2.00 11.74 -4.45
N ASP A 36 3.28 11.61 -4.07
CA ASP A 36 4.43 12.10 -4.84
C ASP A 36 4.71 11.30 -6.13
N GLY A 37 3.91 10.26 -6.41
CA GLY A 37 4.03 9.39 -7.58
C GLY A 37 5.09 8.29 -7.44
N SER A 38 5.86 8.27 -6.35
CA SER A 38 6.83 7.22 -6.07
C SER A 38 6.14 5.93 -5.61
N ASN A 39 6.80 4.80 -5.85
CA ASN A 39 6.32 3.51 -5.39
C ASN A 39 7.05 3.10 -4.11
N MET A 40 6.30 2.52 -3.17
CA MET A 40 6.82 1.92 -1.95
C MET A 40 6.44 0.44 -1.91
N ARG A 41 7.43 -0.40 -1.59
CA ARG A 41 7.24 -1.82 -1.33
C ARG A 41 6.98 -2.03 0.16
N VAL A 42 5.96 -2.82 0.47
CA VAL A 42 5.58 -3.20 1.84
C VAL A 42 5.69 -4.71 1.95
N GLU A 43 6.68 -5.17 2.72
CA GLU A 43 6.90 -6.60 2.96
C GLU A 43 5.95 -7.16 4.03
N ALA A 44 5.68 -6.39 5.08
CA ALA A 44 4.80 -6.79 6.18
C ALA A 44 4.13 -5.58 6.82
N GLY A 45 2.85 -5.72 7.14
CA GLY A 45 2.07 -4.68 7.81
C GLY A 45 0.58 -5.01 7.80
N GLU A 46 -0.18 -4.23 8.56
CA GLU A 46 -1.63 -4.26 8.51
C GLU A 46 -2.11 -3.34 7.39
N VAL A 47 -2.95 -3.85 6.49
CA VAL A 47 -3.53 -3.08 5.38
C VAL A 47 -4.99 -2.83 5.65
N THR A 48 -5.38 -1.56 5.68
CA THR A 48 -6.77 -1.12 5.80
C THR A 48 -7.20 -0.43 4.51
N LEU A 49 -8.32 -0.87 3.93
CA LEU A 49 -8.97 -0.17 2.82
C LEU A 49 -9.57 1.13 3.35
N ARG A 50 -9.36 2.23 2.62
CA ARG A 50 -10.15 3.44 2.81
C ARG A 50 -11.21 3.49 1.73
N ASP A 51 -12.40 3.08 2.10
CA ASP A 51 -13.60 3.41 1.32
C ASP A 51 -13.96 4.86 1.65
N GLU A 52 -13.98 5.72 0.62
CA GLU A 52 -14.65 7.04 0.68
C GLU A 52 -16.14 6.89 0.36
#